data_AF-A0A967WAI8-F1
#
_entry.id   AF-A0A967WAI8-F1
#
_cell.length_a   1.000
_cell.length_b   1.000
_cell.length_c   1.000
_cell.angle_alpha   90.00
_cell.angle_beta   90.00
_cell.angle_gamma   90.00
#
_symmetry.space_group_name_H-M   'P 1'
#
loop_
_entity.id
_entity.type
_entity.pdbx_description
1 polymer ?
#
loop_
_entity_poly.entity_id
_entity_poly.type
_entity_poly.pdbx_seq_one_letter_code
_entity_poly.pdbx_strand_id
1 'polypeptide(L)' 'MKRQYDGYTEVPFAPVRRMIVEVLEMGHRKHMIHGLVEADVTRARQYIREYEATTGKDLSFTAFIVACLGKAVE' A
#
# COMPACT_ATOMS: atom_id res chain seq x y z
N MET A 1 28.81 6.44 7.32
CA MET A 1 29.00 7.84 7.79
C MET A 1 28.39 8.78 6.76
N LYS A 2 27.78 9.91 7.15
CA LYS A 2 27.34 10.90 6.17
C LYS A 2 28.56 11.53 5.48
N ARG A 3 28.50 11.73 4.17
CA ARG A 3 29.56 12.41 3.39
C ARG A 3 28.94 13.61 2.69
N GLN A 4 29.65 14.73 2.72
CA GLN A 4 29.18 15.98 2.14
C GLN A 4 29.99 16.29 0.88
N TYR A 5 29.27 16.64 -0.19
CA TYR A 5 29.81 17.02 -1.49
C TYR A 5 29.24 18.39 -1.88
N ASP A 6 29.82 19.03 -2.88
CA ASP A 6 29.23 20.25 -3.42
C ASP A 6 27.91 19.90 -4.14
N GLY A 7 26.80 20.46 -3.64
CA GLY A 7 25.45 20.23 -4.18
C GLY A 7 24.68 19.01 -3.63
N TYR A 8 25.27 18.10 -2.85
CA TYR A 8 24.52 17.00 -2.22
C TYR A 8 25.17 16.42 -0.96
N THR A 9 24.38 15.69 -0.17
CA THR A 9 24.84 14.93 0.99
C THR A 9 24.51 13.46 0.82
N GLU A 10 25.52 12.60 0.91
CA GLU A 10 25.35 11.17 0.98
C GLU A 10 25.07 10.75 2.42
N VAL A 11 24.02 9.95 2.62
CA VAL A 11 23.65 9.41 3.93
C VAL A 11 23.75 7.89 3.92
N PRO A 12 24.12 7.25 5.04
CA PRO A 12 24.17 5.78 5.12
C PRO A 12 22.82 5.16 4.78
N PHE A 13 22.83 4.10 3.97
CA PHE A 13 21.63 3.34 3.70
C PHE A 13 21.11 2.67 4.98
N ALA A 14 19.85 2.96 5.33
CA ALA A 14 19.26 2.48 6.57
C ALA A 14 19.28 0.94 6.61
N PRO A 15 19.83 0.29 7.65
CA PRO A 15 19.93 -1.17 7.72
C PRO A 15 18.60 -1.89 7.50
N VAL A 16 17.50 -1.35 8.05
CA VAL A 16 16.14 -1.91 7.87
C VAL A 16 15.69 -1.97 6.40
N ARG A 17 16.21 -1.07 5.55
CA ARG A 17 15.87 -1.05 4.13
C ARG A 17 16.64 -2.07 3.30
N ARG A 18 17.72 -2.68 3.83
CA ARG A 18 18.44 -3.74 3.11
C ARG A 18 17.54 -4.95 2.88
N MET A 19 16.77 -5.34 3.90
CA MET A 19 15.78 -6.39 3.77
C MET A 19 14.72 -6.06 2.70
N ILE A 20 14.29 -4.80 2.61
CA ILE A 20 13.34 -4.36 1.57
C ILE A 20 13.95 -4.56 0.18
N VAL A 21 15.22 -4.18 -0.03
CA VAL A 21 15.90 -4.37 -1.32
C VAL A 21 15.93 -5.84 -1.73
N GLU A 22 16.31 -6.72 -0.80
CA GLU A 22 16.36 -8.18 -1.04
C GLU A 22 14.98 -8.74 -1.44
N VAL A 23 13.93 -8.37 -0.70
CA VAL A 23 12.56 -8.82 -0.98
C VAL A 23 12.08 -8.33 -2.35
N LEU A 24 12.38 -7.08 -2.69
CA LEU A 24 12.00 -6.51 -3.98
C LEU A 24 12.76 -7.17 -5.14
N GLU A 25 14.05 -7.46 -4.97
CA GLU A 25 14.85 -8.16 -5.98
C GLU A 25 14.30 -9.57 -6.25
N MET A 26 13.95 -10.32 -5.19
CA MET A 26 13.29 -11.63 -5.35
C MET A 26 11.93 -11.51 -6.02
N GLY A 27 11.14 -10.49 -5.69
CA GLY A 27 9.84 -10.23 -6.30
C GLY A 27 9.94 -9.94 -7.80
N HIS A 28 10.95 -9.17 -8.22
CA HIS A 28 11.18 -8.81 -9.62
C HIS A 28 11.45 -10.02 -10.52
N ARG A 29 12.01 -11.10 -9.97
CA ARG A 29 12.30 -12.33 -10.74
C ARG A 29 11.06 -13.19 -11.01
N LYS A 30 9.90 -12.86 -10.43
CA LYS A 30 8.65 -13.57 -10.69
C LYS A 30 8.07 -13.14 -12.04
N HIS A 31 7.54 -14.10 -12.79
CA HIS A 31 6.75 -13.80 -13.99
C HIS A 31 5.41 -13.20 -13.58
N MET A 32 5.31 -11.87 -13.61
CA MET A 32 4.13 -11.11 -13.22
C MET A 32 3.28 -10.80 -14.46
N ILE A 33 1.98 -11.09 -14.38
CA ILE A 33 0.99 -10.59 -15.33
C ILE A 33 0.26 -9.42 -14.64
N HIS A 34 0.27 -8.26 -15.27
CA HIS A 34 -0.41 -7.07 -14.75
C HIS A 34 -1.83 -7.00 -15.32
N GLY A 35 -2.83 -7.21 -14.47
CA GLY A 35 -4.24 -6.96 -14.80
C GLY A 35 -4.67 -5.60 -14.26
N LEU A 36 -5.18 -4.75 -15.13
CA LEU A 36 -5.83 -3.50 -14.75
C LEU A 36 -7.34 -3.73 -14.77
N VAL A 37 -8.03 -3.31 -13.71
CA VAL A 37 -9.48 -3.45 -13.56
C VAL A 37 -10.07 -2.18 -12.97
N GLU A 38 -11.32 -1.92 -13.30
CA GLU A 38 -12.11 -0.84 -12.71
C GLU A 38 -13.28 -1.45 -11.95
N ALA A 39 -13.62 -0.83 -10.81
CA ALA A 39 -14.77 -1.22 -10.01
C ALA A 39 -15.52 0.04 -9.59
N ASP A 40 -16.85 0.02 -9.74
CA ASP A 40 -17.70 1.06 -9.17
C ASP A 40 -17.78 0.88 -7.65
N VAL A 41 -17.22 1.85 -6.94
CA VAL A 41 -17.16 1.86 -5.46
C VAL A 41 -18.09 2.92 -4.86
N THR A 42 -18.99 3.51 -5.66
CA THR A 42 -19.85 4.63 -5.25
C THR A 42 -20.63 4.29 -3.99
N ARG A 43 -21.32 3.15 -3.97
CA ARG A 43 -22.11 2.70 -2.80
C ARG A 43 -21.24 2.37 -1.60
N ALA A 44 -20.10 1.69 -1.81
CA ALA A 44 -19.19 1.36 -0.72
C ALA A 44 -18.66 2.62 -0.02
N ARG A 45 -18.27 3.64 -0.80
CA ARG A 45 -17.79 4.92 -0.25
C ARG A 45 -18.91 5.72 0.41
N GLN A 46 -20.13 5.65 -0.12
CA GLN A 46 -21.30 6.25 0.53
C GLN A 46 -21.53 5.62 1.92
N TYR A 47 -21.56 4.30 2.02
CA TYR A 47 -21.77 3.61 3.29
C TYR A 47 -20.67 3.87 4.32
N ILE A 48 -19.40 3.97 3.89
CA ILE A 48 -18.29 4.34 4.78
C ILE A 48 -18.52 5.74 5.37
N ARG A 49 -18.90 6.71 4.52
CA ARG A 49 -19.17 8.09 4.97
C ARG A 49 -20.39 8.18 5.88
N GLU A 50 -21.45 7.44 5.56
CA GLU A 50 -22.65 7.37 6.39
C GLU A 50 -22.35 6.73 7.75
N TYR A 51 -21.50 5.71 7.79
CA TYR A 51 -21.03 5.11 9.03
C TYR A 51 -20.25 6.11 9.89
N GLU A 52 -19.32 6.86 9.29
CA GLU A 52 -18.58 7.91 9.99
C GLU A 52 -19.53 9.00 10.51
N ALA A 53 -20.47 9.46 9.68
CA ALA A 53 -21.44 10.49 10.07
C ALA A 53 -22.37 10.06 11.22
N THR A 54 -22.73 8.77 11.27
CA THR A 54 -23.65 8.23 12.29
C THR A 54 -22.95 7.80 13.58
N THR A 55 -21.71 7.35 13.51
CA THR A 55 -20.99 6.76 14.65
C THR A 55 -19.83 7.60 15.18
N GLY A 56 -19.37 8.59 14.40
CA GLY A 56 -18.15 9.36 14.66
C GLY A 56 -16.86 8.55 14.48
N LYS A 57 -16.94 7.32 13.96
CA LYS A 57 -15.79 6.43 13.73
C LYS A 57 -15.52 6.29 12.24
N ASP A 58 -14.27 6.45 11.83
CA ASP A 58 -13.87 6.26 10.44
C ASP A 58 -13.58 4.78 10.13
N LEU A 59 -13.93 4.36 8.91
CA LEU A 59 -13.61 3.05 8.35
C LEU A 59 -12.65 3.22 7.18
N SER A 60 -11.49 2.57 7.26
CA SER A 60 -10.51 2.58 6.17
C SER A 60 -11.07 1.92 4.92
N PHE A 61 -11.06 2.66 3.80
CA PHE A 61 -11.39 2.09 2.50
C PHE A 61 -10.43 0.95 2.11
N THR A 62 -9.15 1.02 2.49
CA THR A 62 -8.21 -0.10 2.30
C THR A 62 -8.63 -1.34 3.08
N ALA A 63 -9.11 -1.18 4.31
CA ALA A 63 -9.62 -2.30 5.10
C ALA A 63 -10.87 -2.93 4.45
N PHE A 64 -11.75 -2.12 3.86
CA PHE A 64 -12.87 -2.61 3.04
C PHE A 64 -12.38 -3.46 1.85
N ILE A 65 -11.37 -3.00 1.10
CA ILE A 65 -10.80 -3.76 -0.02
C ILE A 65 -10.19 -5.09 0.46
N VAL A 66 -9.47 -5.09 1.58
CA VAL A 66 -8.92 -6.33 2.18
C VAL A 66 -10.04 -7.30 2.58
N ALA A 67 -11.15 -6.80 3.14
CA ALA A 67 -12.31 -7.63 3.46
C ALA A 67 -12.98 -8.22 2.21
N CYS A 68 -13.09 -7.44 1.13
CA CYS A 68 -13.55 -7.93 -0.17
C CYS A 68 -12.64 -9.03 -0.72
N LEU A 69 -11.32 -8.84 -0.66
CA LEU A 69 -10.36 -9.85 -1.09
C LEU A 69 -10.51 -11.14 -0.28
N GLY A 70 -10.60 -11.05 1.06
CA GLY A 70 -10.81 -12.19 1.93
C GLY A 70 -12.04 -13.02 1.54
N LYS A 71 -13.16 -12.36 1.24
CA LYS A 71 -14.38 -13.02 0.77
C LYS A 71 -14.28 -13.61 -0.64
N ALA A 72 -13.42 -13.06 -1.49
CA ALA A 72 -13.26 -13.53 -2.86
C ALA A 72 -12.35 -14.76 -2.97
N VAL A 73 -11.50 -15.00 -1.97
CA VAL A 73 -10.57 -16.14 -1.91
C VAL A 73 -11.01 -17.25 -0.96
N GLU A 74 -12.05 -17.01 -0.15
CA GLU A 74 -12.80 -18.05 0.56
C GLU A 74 -13.55 -18.95 -0.42
#